data_AF-A0A6A0A8S3-F1
#
_entry.id   AF-A0A6A0A8S3-F1
#
_cell.length_a   1.000
_cell.length_b   1.000
_cell.length_c   1.000
_cell.angle_alpha   90.00
_cell.angle_beta   90.00
_cell.angle_gamma   90.00
#
_symmetry.space_group_name_H-M   'P 1'
#
loop_
_entity.id
_entity.type
_entity.pdbx_description
1 polymer ?
#
loop_
_entity_poly.entity_id
_entity_poly.type
_entity_poly.pdbx_seq_one_letter_code
_entity_poly.pdbx_strand_id
1 'polypeptide(L)'
;MATVAHEERSAAGTVVSVRHWTLTAGQYYRDSGITRQSQATKTWLAQLKPQLNALSHVSSKPSSLASYRRYADTVLATYDAMWAEVSKPRWANAEFRLYCGKQRVVARFWSKLIKQAKQRWPDRVMALAYGAAGFSGSGSIGL
;
A
#
# COMPACT_ATOMS: atom_id res chain seq x y z
N MET A 1 -2.37 -7.83 4.41
CA MET A 1 -2.93 -8.27 3.10
C MET A 1 -4.18 -9.08 3.36
N ALA A 2 -5.22 -8.99 2.53
CA ALA A 2 -6.54 -9.48 2.89
C ALA A 2 -6.82 -10.90 2.37
N THR A 3 -7.09 -11.80 3.29
CA THR A 3 -7.69 -13.10 3.02
C THR A 3 -9.09 -13.11 3.63
N VAL A 4 -10.03 -13.63 2.89
CA VAL A 4 -11.42 -13.73 3.28
C VAL A 4 -11.87 -15.16 3.04
N ALA A 5 -12.45 -15.78 4.06
CA ALA A 5 -12.97 -17.13 3.98
C ALA A 5 -14.48 -17.15 4.28
N HIS A 6 -15.20 -18.05 3.63
CA HIS A 6 -16.60 -18.35 3.90
C HIS A 6 -16.77 -19.86 4.06
N GLU A 7 -17.30 -20.28 5.20
CA GLU A 7 -17.72 -21.65 5.45
C GLU A 7 -19.19 -21.83 5.12
N GLU A 8 -19.51 -22.84 4.32
CA GLU A 8 -20.85 -23.34 4.16
C GLU A 8 -21.06 -24.49 5.15
N ARG A 9 -22.09 -24.40 5.98
CA ARG A 9 -22.43 -25.44 6.96
C ARG A 9 -23.75 -26.12 6.62
N SER A 10 -23.88 -27.39 6.99
CA SER A 10 -25.10 -28.20 6.86
C SER A 10 -26.12 -27.76 7.92
N ALA A 11 -27.36 -28.24 7.80
CA ALA A 11 -28.39 -28.02 8.82
C ALA A 11 -28.01 -28.61 10.19
N ALA A 12 -27.13 -29.62 10.21
CA ALA A 12 -26.57 -30.21 11.43
C ALA A 12 -25.34 -29.45 11.97
N GLY A 13 -24.95 -28.32 11.36
CA GLY A 13 -23.84 -27.47 11.79
C GLY A 13 -22.45 -27.91 11.29
N THR A 14 -22.35 -29.02 10.55
CA THR A 14 -21.09 -29.51 9.98
C THR A 14 -20.63 -28.66 8.81
N VAL A 15 -19.35 -28.33 8.71
CA VAL A 15 -18.80 -27.63 7.54
C VAL A 15 -18.86 -28.55 6.31
N VAL A 16 -19.52 -28.07 5.26
CA VAL A 16 -19.72 -28.77 3.97
C VAL A 16 -18.69 -28.30 2.95
N SER A 17 -18.41 -27.00 2.91
CA SER A 17 -17.40 -26.44 2.01
C SER A 17 -16.80 -25.16 2.59
N VAL A 18 -15.53 -24.88 2.25
CA VAL A 18 -14.87 -23.62 2.62
C VAL A 18 -14.33 -22.97 1.35
N ARG A 19 -14.60 -21.67 1.20
CA ARG A 19 -14.15 -20.89 0.04
C ARG A 19 -13.28 -19.74 0.49
N HIS A 20 -12.18 -19.53 -0.24
CA HIS A 20 -11.21 -18.48 0.05
C HIS A 20 -11.11 -17.48 -1.09
N TRP A 21 -11.03 -16.20 -0.74
CA TRP A 21 -10.63 -15.11 -1.60
C TRP A 21 -9.42 -14.43 -1.01
N THR A 22 -8.36 -14.34 -1.80
CA THR A 22 -7.10 -13.75 -1.36
C THR A 22 -6.73 -12.63 -2.30
N LEU A 23 -6.50 -11.44 -1.74
CA LEU A 23 -5.69 -10.42 -2.37
C LEU A 23 -4.26 -10.66 -1.87
N THR A 24 -3.26 -10.68 -2.77
CA THR A 24 -1.85 -10.90 -2.37
C THR A 24 -1.05 -9.61 -2.41
N ALA A 25 -0.01 -9.50 -1.60
CA ALA A 25 0.81 -8.29 -1.52
C ALA A 25 1.35 -7.92 -2.91
N GLY A 26 1.93 -8.89 -3.62
CA GLY A 26 2.43 -8.69 -4.98
C GLY A 26 1.36 -8.19 -5.95
N GLN A 27 0.14 -8.74 -5.88
CA GLN A 27 -0.96 -8.28 -6.73
C GLN A 27 -1.36 -6.84 -6.41
N TYR A 28 -1.50 -6.47 -5.13
CA TYR A 28 -1.83 -5.10 -4.77
C TYR A 28 -0.75 -4.10 -5.18
N TYR A 29 0.52 -4.40 -4.97
CA TYR A 29 1.61 -3.50 -5.35
C TYR A 29 1.65 -3.25 -6.86
N ARG A 30 1.40 -4.31 -7.65
CA ARG A 30 1.32 -4.24 -9.10
C ARG A 30 0.09 -3.45 -9.56
N ASP A 31 -1.09 -3.86 -9.12
CA ASP A 31 -2.37 -3.36 -9.61
C ASP A 31 -2.69 -1.94 -9.10
N SER A 32 -2.16 -1.55 -7.94
CA SER A 32 -2.30 -0.19 -7.40
C SER A 32 -1.34 0.81 -8.04
N GLY A 33 -0.34 0.33 -8.78
CA GLY A 33 0.68 1.17 -9.41
C GLY A 33 1.86 1.54 -8.51
N ILE A 34 1.96 1.01 -7.29
CA ILE A 34 3.09 1.29 -6.36
C ILE A 34 4.43 0.97 -7.02
N THR A 35 4.57 -0.19 -7.67
CA THR A 35 5.82 -0.57 -8.34
C THR A 35 6.18 0.41 -9.45
N ARG A 36 5.19 0.81 -10.27
CA ARG A 36 5.39 1.74 -11.38
C ARG A 36 5.78 3.13 -10.88
N GLN A 37 5.13 3.61 -9.83
CA GLN A 37 5.45 4.91 -9.24
C GLN A 37 6.82 4.89 -8.59
N SER A 38 7.18 3.82 -7.86
CA SER A 38 8.52 3.66 -7.28
C SER A 38 9.60 3.79 -8.35
N GLN A 39 9.40 3.16 -9.52
CA GLN A 39 10.32 3.30 -10.64
C GLN A 39 10.37 4.74 -11.19
N ALA A 40 9.22 5.39 -11.38
CA ALA A 40 9.15 6.76 -11.87
C ALA A 40 9.84 7.76 -10.91
N THR A 41 9.57 7.64 -9.60
CA THR A 41 10.20 8.42 -8.55
C THR A 41 11.72 8.25 -8.56
N LYS A 42 12.24 7.02 -8.72
CA LYS A 42 13.68 6.79 -8.87
C LYS A 42 14.26 7.52 -10.09
N THR A 43 13.58 7.46 -11.23
CA THR A 43 14.02 8.17 -12.44
C THR A 43 14.02 9.69 -12.25
N TRP A 44 13.02 10.25 -11.58
CA TRP A 44 12.97 11.70 -11.31
C TRP A 44 14.05 12.13 -10.32
N LEU A 45 14.25 11.37 -9.24
CA LEU A 45 15.31 11.66 -8.25
C LEU A 45 16.72 11.45 -8.80
N ALA A 46 16.91 10.66 -9.86
CA ALA A 46 18.21 10.52 -10.51
C ALA A 46 18.76 11.86 -11.03
N GLN A 47 17.87 12.81 -11.39
CA GLN A 47 18.25 14.16 -11.80
C GLN A 47 18.81 15.00 -10.64
N LEU A 48 18.40 14.68 -9.39
CA LEU A 48 18.86 15.34 -8.17
C LEU A 48 19.97 14.58 -7.44
N LYS A 49 20.54 13.54 -8.07
CA LYS A 49 21.59 12.72 -7.45
C LYS A 49 22.76 13.54 -6.87
N PRO A 50 23.31 14.58 -7.53
CA PRO A 50 24.41 15.34 -6.94
C PRO A 50 23.99 16.11 -5.68
N GLN A 51 22.80 16.71 -5.67
CA GLN A 51 22.27 17.43 -4.50
C GLN A 51 22.00 16.47 -3.34
N LEU A 52 21.39 15.31 -3.62
CA LEU A 52 21.12 14.28 -2.61
C LEU A 52 22.42 13.70 -2.02
N ASN A 53 23.44 13.51 -2.86
CA ASN A 53 24.76 13.08 -2.40
C ASN A 53 25.40 14.13 -1.49
N ALA A 54 25.38 15.41 -1.87
CA ALA A 54 25.91 16.50 -1.06
C ALA A 54 25.24 16.54 0.33
N LEU A 55 23.91 16.43 0.38
CA LEU A 55 23.14 16.38 1.63
C LEU A 55 23.45 15.12 2.46
N SER A 56 23.72 13.98 1.82
CA SER A 56 24.08 12.74 2.55
C SER A 56 25.41 12.84 3.30
N HIS A 57 26.30 13.75 2.89
CA HIS A 57 27.59 13.97 3.53
C HIS A 57 27.53 14.95 4.71
N VAL A 58 26.38 15.58 4.96
CA VAL A 58 26.18 16.49 6.10
C VAL A 58 25.15 15.94 7.07
N SER A 59 25.43 16.03 8.37
CA SER A 59 24.47 15.61 9.39
C SER A 59 23.34 16.63 9.51
N SER A 60 22.09 16.17 9.46
CA SER A 60 20.91 16.97 9.80
C SER A 60 20.74 17.19 11.30
N LYS A 61 21.52 16.49 12.14
CA LYS A 61 21.58 16.65 13.60
C LYS A 61 22.99 17.11 13.99
N PRO A 62 23.28 18.41 13.90
CA PRO A 62 24.61 18.92 14.17
C PRO A 62 24.89 18.89 15.68
N SER A 63 26.09 18.44 16.04
CA SER A 63 26.62 18.45 17.42
C SER A 63 27.45 19.70 17.73
N SER A 64 27.64 20.59 16.75
CA SER A 64 28.41 21.82 16.88
C SER A 64 27.89 22.92 15.93
N LEU A 65 28.23 24.17 16.24
CA LEU A 65 27.92 25.31 15.37
C LEU A 65 28.57 25.19 13.98
N ALA A 66 29.81 24.69 13.90
CA ALA A 66 30.50 24.47 12.64
C ALA A 66 29.79 23.43 11.77
N SER A 67 29.33 22.34 12.38
CA SER A 67 28.53 21.31 11.71
C SER A 67 27.18 21.87 11.24
N TYR A 68 26.53 22.72 12.03
CA TYR A 68 25.29 23.38 11.65
C TYR A 68 25.48 24.32 10.46
N ARG A 69 26.54 25.15 10.46
CA ARG A 69 26.85 26.04 9.32
C ARG A 69 27.06 25.25 8.03
N ARG A 70 27.89 24.19 8.08
CA ARG A 70 28.11 23.31 6.93
C ARG A 70 26.81 22.68 6.41
N TYR A 71 25.92 22.27 7.31
CA TYR A 71 24.59 21.78 6.93
C TYR A 71 23.75 22.88 6.26
N ALA A 72 23.66 24.07 6.87
CA ALA A 72 22.90 25.19 6.35
C ALA A 72 23.40 25.64 4.96
N ASP A 73 24.71 25.78 4.78
CA ASP A 73 25.33 26.15 3.50
C ASP A 73 25.02 25.10 2.43
N THR A 74 25.05 23.81 2.77
CA THR A 74 24.71 22.72 1.85
C THR A 74 23.22 22.72 1.49
N VAL A 75 22.34 23.00 2.45
CA VAL A 75 20.90 23.13 2.19
C VAL A 75 20.64 24.31 1.27
N LEU A 76 21.21 25.49 1.54
CA LEU A 76 21.05 26.68 0.72
C LEU A 76 21.56 26.45 -0.72
N ALA A 77 22.73 25.82 -0.88
CA ALA A 77 23.29 25.51 -2.19
C ALA A 77 22.47 24.49 -3.00
N THR A 78 21.71 23.61 -2.34
CA THR A 78 20.89 22.58 -2.98
C THR A 78 19.42 22.96 -3.12
N TYR A 79 18.99 24.01 -2.41
CA TYR A 79 17.58 24.38 -2.21
C TYR A 79 16.85 24.61 -3.53
N ASP A 80 17.34 25.51 -4.38
CA ASP A 80 16.65 25.91 -5.60
C ASP A 80 16.45 24.74 -6.57
N ALA A 81 17.48 23.91 -6.74
CA ALA A 81 17.41 22.74 -7.62
C ALA A 81 16.45 21.69 -7.08
N MET A 82 16.46 21.43 -5.77
CA MET A 82 15.51 20.52 -5.14
C MET A 82 14.08 21.05 -5.22
N TRP A 83 13.87 22.35 -4.99
CA TRP A 83 12.54 22.92 -5.02
C TRP A 83 11.94 22.93 -6.42
N ALA A 84 12.72 23.36 -7.41
CA ALA A 84 12.31 23.37 -8.81
C ALA A 84 11.87 21.97 -9.28
N GLU A 85 12.42 20.90 -8.71
CA GLU A 85 12.01 19.53 -8.99
C GLU A 85 10.75 19.09 -8.22
N VAL A 86 10.73 19.26 -6.89
CA VAL A 86 9.62 18.76 -6.04
C VAL A 86 8.33 19.55 -6.27
N SER A 87 8.42 20.83 -6.64
CA SER A 87 7.26 21.67 -6.96
C SER A 87 6.56 21.29 -8.27
N LYS A 88 7.11 20.37 -9.07
CA LYS A 88 6.50 19.96 -10.34
C LYS A 88 5.15 19.25 -10.09
N PRO A 89 4.10 19.57 -10.86
CA PRO A 89 2.78 18.93 -10.73
C PRO A 89 2.79 17.40 -10.84
N ARG A 90 3.83 16.83 -11.48
CA ARG A 90 4.00 15.38 -11.62
C ARG A 90 4.03 14.64 -10.29
N TRP A 91 4.58 15.25 -9.24
CA TRP A 91 4.66 14.64 -7.90
C TRP A 91 3.28 14.53 -7.25
N ALA A 92 2.55 15.64 -7.17
CA ALA A 92 1.18 15.68 -6.65
C ALA A 92 0.25 14.76 -7.45
N ASN A 93 0.34 14.79 -8.78
CA ASN A 93 -0.45 13.91 -9.65
C ASN A 93 -0.12 12.42 -9.45
N ALA A 94 1.15 12.08 -9.24
CA ALA A 94 1.56 10.70 -8.99
C ALA A 94 1.02 10.19 -7.65
N GLU A 95 1.07 11.01 -6.60
CA GLU A 95 0.54 10.68 -5.28
C GLU A 95 -0.99 10.51 -5.31
N PHE A 96 -1.71 11.42 -5.96
CA PHE A 96 -3.15 11.30 -6.12
C PHE A 96 -3.53 10.04 -6.90
N ARG A 97 -2.84 9.76 -8.02
CA ARG A 97 -3.07 8.53 -8.80
C ARG A 97 -2.78 7.27 -7.99
N LEU A 98 -1.75 7.30 -7.14
CA LEU A 98 -1.45 6.19 -6.23
C LEU A 98 -2.58 5.96 -5.24
N TYR A 99 -3.05 7.01 -4.60
CA TYR A 99 -4.15 6.95 -3.65
C TYR A 99 -5.39 6.33 -4.30
N CYS A 100 -5.80 6.86 -5.46
CA CYS A 100 -6.91 6.30 -6.23
C CYS A 100 -6.65 4.85 -6.67
N GLY A 101 -5.42 4.51 -7.07
CA GLY A 101 -5.02 3.17 -7.47
C GLY A 101 -5.18 2.15 -6.34
N LYS A 102 -4.69 2.48 -5.14
CA LYS A 102 -4.84 1.66 -3.93
C LYS A 102 -6.31 1.40 -3.61
N GLN A 103 -7.13 2.46 -3.60
CA GLN A 103 -8.56 2.35 -3.34
C GLN A 103 -9.28 1.49 -4.38
N ARG A 104 -8.93 1.66 -5.67
CA ARG A 104 -9.52 0.90 -6.77
C ARG A 104 -9.25 -0.60 -6.67
N VAL A 105 -8.04 -1.00 -6.25
CA VAL A 105 -7.71 -2.42 -6.09
C VAL A 105 -8.55 -3.06 -4.99
N VAL A 106 -8.67 -2.39 -3.84
CA VAL A 106 -9.47 -2.88 -2.72
C VAL A 106 -10.95 -2.95 -3.10
N ALA A 107 -11.49 -1.90 -3.73
CA ALA A 107 -12.87 -1.88 -4.20
C ALA A 107 -13.13 -3.01 -5.21
N ARG A 108 -12.23 -3.22 -6.18
CA ARG A 108 -12.35 -4.32 -7.16
C ARG A 108 -12.34 -5.69 -6.51
N PHE A 109 -11.49 -5.91 -5.51
CA PHE A 109 -11.46 -7.15 -4.75
C PHE A 109 -12.82 -7.41 -4.10
N TRP A 110 -13.36 -6.43 -3.37
CA TRP A 110 -14.66 -6.55 -2.72
C TRP A 110 -15.81 -6.74 -3.69
N SER A 111 -15.86 -5.97 -4.79
CA SER A 111 -16.90 -6.12 -5.81
C SER A 111 -16.86 -7.51 -6.47
N LYS A 112 -15.66 -8.06 -6.72
CA LYS A 112 -15.51 -9.41 -7.26
C LYS A 112 -16.01 -10.46 -6.26
N LEU A 113 -15.65 -10.32 -4.99
CA LEU A 113 -16.08 -11.21 -3.92
C LEU A 113 -17.60 -11.21 -3.82
N ILE A 114 -18.22 -10.03 -3.65
CA ILE A 114 -19.68 -9.88 -3.51
C ILE A 114 -20.40 -10.46 -4.73
N LYS A 115 -19.90 -10.20 -5.94
CA LYS A 115 -20.50 -10.75 -7.18
C LYS A 115 -20.48 -12.28 -7.18
N GLN A 116 -19.34 -12.89 -6.90
CA GLN A 116 -19.20 -14.35 -6.89
C GLN A 116 -20.03 -15.01 -5.80
N ALA A 117 -20.16 -14.32 -4.67
CA ALA A 117 -20.85 -14.82 -3.51
C ALA A 117 -22.39 -14.74 -3.70
N LYS A 118 -22.92 -13.63 -4.25
CA LYS A 118 -24.34 -13.52 -4.67
C LYS A 118 -24.75 -14.53 -5.73
N GLN A 119 -23.87 -14.83 -6.69
CA GLN A 119 -24.16 -15.82 -7.74
C GLN A 119 -24.36 -17.23 -7.17
N ARG A 120 -23.70 -17.56 -6.06
CA ARG A 120 -23.76 -18.89 -5.46
C ARG A 120 -24.82 -18.99 -4.37
N TRP A 121 -24.99 -17.93 -3.58
CA TRP A 121 -25.93 -17.86 -2.47
C TRP A 121 -26.82 -16.62 -2.59
N PRO A 122 -27.84 -16.64 -3.48
CA PRO A 122 -28.70 -15.49 -3.72
C PRO A 122 -29.54 -15.11 -2.49
N ASP A 123 -29.96 -16.09 -1.70
CA ASP A 123 -30.91 -15.90 -0.59
C ASP A 123 -30.27 -15.98 0.81
N ARG A 124 -28.93 -15.90 0.92
CA ARG A 124 -28.23 -15.99 2.21
C ARG A 124 -27.47 -14.71 2.54
N VAL A 125 -27.64 -14.25 3.78
CA VAL A 125 -26.80 -13.20 4.37
C VAL A 125 -25.43 -13.79 4.68
N MET A 126 -24.38 -13.24 4.08
CA MET A 126 -23.01 -13.72 4.27
C MET A 126 -22.32 -12.93 5.38
N ALA A 127 -22.01 -13.61 6.47
CA ALA A 127 -21.09 -13.10 7.48
C ALA A 127 -19.66 -13.31 6.99
N LEU A 128 -18.85 -12.25 7.02
CA LEU A 128 -17.51 -12.26 6.49
C LEU A 128 -16.48 -12.06 7.59
N ALA A 129 -15.62 -13.05 7.80
CA ALA A 129 -14.46 -12.88 8.65
C ALA A 129 -13.32 -12.21 7.84
N TYR A 130 -12.81 -11.09 8.33
CA TYR A 130 -11.63 -10.39 7.80
C TYR A 130 -10.53 -10.39 8.86
N GLY A 131 -9.31 -10.79 8.50
CA GLY A 131 -8.16 -10.82 9.41
C GLY A 131 -7.30 -12.07 9.24
N ALA A 132 -6.46 -12.38 10.22
CA ALA A 132 -5.71 -13.64 10.31
C ALA A 132 -6.60 -14.87 10.67
N ALA A 133 -7.90 -14.78 10.38
CA ALA A 133 -8.88 -15.79 10.75
C ALA A 133 -8.78 -17.00 9.79
N GLY A 134 -7.95 -17.97 10.16
CA GLY A 134 -8.25 -19.36 9.85
C GLY A 134 -9.49 -19.75 10.65
N PHE A 135 -10.51 -20.29 9.99
CA PHE A 135 -11.60 -20.93 10.71
C PHE A 135 -11.02 -22.19 11.38
N SER A 136 -10.99 -22.21 12.71
CA SER A 136 -10.71 -23.43 13.45
C SER A 136 -11.95 -24.33 13.36
N GLY A 137 -11.76 -25.60 13.00
CA GLY A 137 -12.85 -26.57 12.85
C GLY A 137 -13.67 -26.84 14.12
N SER A 138 -13.37 -26.17 15.24
CA SER A 138 -14.06 -26.31 16.54
C SER A 138 -14.81 -25.07 17.03
N GLY A 139 -14.93 -24.00 16.23
CA GLY A 139 -15.85 -22.90 16.56
C GLY A 139 -15.42 -21.98 17.70
N SER A 140 -14.11 -21.74 17.88
CA SER A 140 -13.63 -20.64 18.73
C SER A 140 -12.90 -19.60 17.88
N ILE A 141 -13.37 -18.35 17.97
CA ILE A 141 -12.69 -17.17 17.44
C ILE A 141 -11.50 -16.90 18.37
N GLY A 142 -10.32 -17.42 17.99
CA GLY A 142 -9.07 -17.19 18.73
C GLY A 142 -8.49 -15.80 18.40
N LEU A 143 -8.16 -15.07 19.48
CA LEU A 143 -7.35 -13.84 19.50
C LEU A 143 -5.94 -14.06 18.94
#